data_AF-A0A535B222-F1
#
_entry.id   AF-A0A535B222-F1
#
_cell.length_a   1.000
_cell.length_b   1.000
_cell.length_c   1.000
_cell.angle_alpha   90.00
_cell.angle_beta   90.00
_cell.angle_gamma   90.00
#
_symmetry.space_group_name_H-M   'P 1'
#
loop_
_entity.id
_entity.type
_entity.pdbx_description
1 polymer ?
#
loop_
_entity_poly.entity_id
_entity_poly.type
_entity_poly.pdbx_seq_one_letter_code
_entity_poly.pdbx_strand_id
1 'polypeptide(L)' 'MEQFDQFKAALLYCDKCRRAMPVRERLLLVLPDGELYDYICQGCNSSVGSKTEKAGLKETMVKSRLGG' A
#
# COMPACT_ATOMS: atom_id res chain seq x y z
N MET A 1 19.28 19.07 7.73
CA MET A 1 18.46 17.91 8.09
C MET A 1 17.81 17.42 6.81
N GLU A 2 18.36 16.36 6.22
CA GLU A 2 17.75 15.76 5.02
C GLU A 2 16.68 14.79 5.49
N GLN A 3 15.44 15.27 5.46
CA GLN A 3 14.28 14.44 5.68
C GLN A 3 14.14 13.60 4.40
N PHE A 4 14.69 12.38 4.42
CA PHE A 4 14.45 11.39 3.38
C PHE A 4 12.97 11.02 3.44
N ASP A 5 12.15 11.85 2.79
CA ASP A 5 10.78 11.54 2.44
C ASP A 5 10.88 10.21 1.70
N GLN A 6 10.37 9.14 2.32
CA GLN A 6 10.40 7.80 1.75
C GLN A 6 9.54 7.85 0.49
N PHE A 7 10.16 8.25 -0.62
CA PHE A 7 9.53 8.41 -1.91
C PHE A 7 9.17 7.02 -2.41
N LYS A 8 8.00 6.51 -1.99
CA LYS A 8 7.38 5.33 -2.58
C LYS A 8 6.96 5.70 -4.00
N ALA A 9 7.91 5.63 -4.94
CA ALA A 9 7.68 5.84 -6.35
C ALA A 9 6.82 4.69 -6.91
N ALA A 10 5.51 4.75 -6.69
CA ALA A 10 4.57 3.84 -7.32
C ALA A 10 4.09 4.45 -8.65
N LEU A 11 4.23 3.70 -9.74
CA LEU A 11 3.64 4.01 -11.05
C LEU A 11 2.48 3.05 -11.30
N LEU A 12 1.28 3.59 -11.50
CA LEU A 12 0.10 2.81 -11.88
C LEU A 12 -0.51 3.35 -13.17
N TYR A 13 -1.15 2.46 -13.93
CA TYR A 13 -1.90 2.89 -15.11
C TYR A 13 -3.14 3.67 -14.68
N CYS A 14 -3.30 4.88 -15.22
CA CYS A 14 -4.48 5.70 -15.02
C CYS A 14 -5.33 5.69 -16.30
N ASP A 15 -6.59 5.29 -16.17
CA ASP A 15 -7.58 5.26 -17.25
C ASP A 15 -7.89 6.67 -17.81
N LYS A 16 -7.96 7.68 -16.94
CA LYS A 16 -8.19 9.09 -17.33
C LYS A 16 -7.01 9.69 -18.07
N CYS A 17 -5.79 9.44 -17.61
CA CYS A 17 -4.57 9.93 -18.24
C CYS A 17 -4.08 9.04 -19.39
N ARG A 18 -4.63 7.82 -19.51
CA ARG A 18 -4.29 6.78 -20.49
C ARG A 18 -2.80 6.42 -20.52
N ARG A 19 -2.11 6.53 -19.39
CA ARG A 19 -0.68 6.24 -19.26
C ARG A 19 -0.30 5.84 -17.83
N ALA A 20 0.87 5.24 -17.66
CA ALA A 20 1.47 5.05 -16.36
C ALA A 20 1.75 6.42 -15.71
N MET A 21 1.20 6.63 -14.52
CA MET A 21 1.27 7.87 -13.78
C MET A 21 1.80 7.64 -12.37
N PRO A 22 2.54 8.60 -11.80
CA PRO A 22 2.90 8.57 -10.39
C PRO A 22 1.64 8.65 -9.53
N VAL A 23 1.58 7.83 -8.50
CA VAL A 23 0.46 7.81 -7.54
C VAL A 23 0.94 8.16 -6.14
N ARG A 24 0.04 8.73 -5.33
CA ARG A 24 0.22 8.81 -3.89
C ARG A 24 -0.67 7.79 -3.20
N GLU A 25 -0.15 7.24 -2.11
CA GLU A 25 -0.90 6.39 -1.20
C GLU A 25 -1.68 7.27 -0.20
N ARG A 26 -2.96 6.96 0.02
CA ARG A 26 -3.81 7.62 1.02
C ARG A 26 -4.53 6.58 1.85
N LEU A 27 -4.37 6.63 3.17
CA LEU A 27 -5.13 5.77 4.08
C LEU A 27 -6.63 6.06 3.94
N LEU A 28 -7.41 5.04 3.60
CA LEU A 28 -8.86 5.09 3.55
C LEU A 28 -9.48 4.62 4.86
N LEU A 29 -8.99 3.51 5.39
CA LEU A 29 -9.61 2.85 6.53
C LEU A 29 -8.57 2.10 7.37
N VAL A 30 -8.70 2.21 8.69
CA VAL A 30 -8.00 1.35 9.64
C VAL A 30 -8.95 0.23 10.04
N LEU A 31 -8.54 -1.01 9.79
CA LEU A 31 -9.24 -2.23 10.15
C LEU A 31 -8.53 -2.89 11.35
N PRO A 32 -9.21 -3.78 12.09
CA PRO A 32 -8.57 -4.53 13.18
C PRO A 32 -7.35 -5.35 12.72
N ASP A 33 -7.41 -5.90 11.51
CA ASP A 33 -6.37 -6.78 10.94
C ASP A 33 -5.37 -6.07 10.01
N GLY A 34 -5.52 -4.76 9.81
CA GLY A 34 -4.69 -4.02 8.86
C GLY A 34 -5.23 -2.67 8.42
N GLU A 35 -4.64 -2.10 7.38
CA GLU A 35 -4.93 -0.76 6.88
C GLU A 35 -5.23 -0.81 5.38
N LEU A 36 -6.32 -0.19 4.96
CA LEU A 36 -6.70 -0.05 3.57
C LEU A 36 -6.26 1.31 3.04
N TYR A 37 -5.53 1.30 1.93
CA TYR A 37 -5.03 2.47 1.26
C TYR A 37 -5.57 2.58 -0.16
N ASP A 38 -5.83 3.81 -0.59
CA ASP A 38 -6.13 4.19 -1.96
C ASP A 38 -4.88 4.70 -2.67
N TYR A 39 -4.77 4.42 -3.96
CA TYR A 39 -3.77 5.01 -4.83
C TYR A 39 -4.41 6.07 -5.70
N ILE A 40 -3.99 7.31 -5.47
CA ILE A 40 -4.51 8.47 -6.19
C ILE A 40 -3.50 8.93 -7.23
N CYS A 41 -3.93 9.02 -8.48
CA CYS A 41 -3.15 9.58 -9.58
C CYS A 41 -2.74 11.03 -9.26
N GLN A 42 -1.44 11.34 -9.31
CA GLN A 42 -0.95 12.70 -9.09
C GLN A 42 -1.33 13.67 -10.22
N GLY A 43 -1.66 13.16 -11.41
CA GLY A 43 -2.00 13.99 -12.56
C GLY A 43 -3.46 14.45 -12.61
N CYS A 44 -4.40 13.57 -12.28
CA CYS A 44 -5.84 13.84 -12.38
C CYS A 44 -6.64 13.58 -11.10
N ASN A 45 -5.98 13.15 -10.03
CA ASN A 45 -6.58 12.89 -8.72
C ASN A 45 -7.66 11.80 -8.69
N SER A 46 -7.76 10.96 -9.72
CA SER A 46 -8.62 9.77 -9.68
C SER A 46 -7.99 8.66 -8.83
N SER A 47 -8.83 7.86 -8.18
CA SER A 47 -8.42 6.57 -7.64
C SER A 47 -8.11 5.64 -8.80
N VAL A 48 -6.92 5.02 -8.76
CA VAL A 48 -6.41 4.11 -9.80
C VAL A 48 -6.10 2.72 -9.25
N GLY A 49 -6.32 2.50 -7.95
CA GLY A 49 -6.17 1.20 -7.31
C GLY A 49 -6.17 1.32 -5.80
N SER A 50 -6.21 0.19 -5.11
CA SER A 50 -6.17 0.13 -3.65
C SER A 50 -5.26 -1.00 -3.21
N LYS A 51 -4.71 -0.90 -1.99
CA LYS A 51 -4.02 -2.00 -1.34
C LYS A 51 -4.41 -2.11 0.11
N THR A 52 -4.28 -3.31 0.67
CA THR A 52 -4.47 -3.56 2.09
C THR A 52 -3.15 -4.03 2.68
N GLU A 53 -2.63 -3.30 3.64
CA GLU A 53 -1.46 -3.70 4.43
C GLU A 53 -1.97 -4.44 5.67
N LYS A 54 -1.59 -5.69 5.86
CA LYS A 54 -1.95 -6.41 7.10
C LYS A 54 -1.10 -5.88 8.24
N ALA A 55 -1.72 -5.62 9.39
CA ALA A 55 -0.98 -5.31 10.61
C ALA A 55 -0.17 -6.56 10.96
N GLY A 56 1.12 -6.53 10.66
CA GLY A 56 1.98 -7.70 10.81
C GLY A 56 2.05 -8.13 12.27
N LEU A 57 1.28 -9.16 12.65
CA LEU A 57 1.87 -10.17 13.52
C LEU A 57 3.04 -10.71 12.71
N LYS A 58 4.26 -10.33 13.06
CA LYS A 58 5.44 -10.95 12.47
C LYS A 58 5.32 -12.43 12.82
N GLU A 59 4.85 -13.24 11.87
CA GLU A 59 4.78 -14.69 12.01
C GLU A 59 6.23 -15.19 12.11
N THR A 60 6.77 -15.12 13.33
CA THR A 60 7.81 -16.02 13.78
C THR A 60 7.20 -17.40 13.63
N MET A 61 7.54 -18.05 12.52
CA MET A 61 7.24 -19.43 12.22
C MET A 61 7.87 -20.33 13.29
N VAL A 62 7.24 -20.42 14.46
CA VAL A 62 7.49 -21.47 15.45
C VAL A 62 6.79 -22.71 14.92
N LYS A 63 7.46 -23.42 14.01
CA LYS A 63 7.14 -24.82 13.71
C LYS A 63 7.53 -25.67 14.93
N SER A 64 6.74 -25.61 16.00
CA SER A 64 6.72 -26.67 17.00
C SER A 64 5.97 -27.86 16.39
N ARG A 65 6.69 -28.69 15.62
CA ARG A 65 6.24 -30.06 15.35
C ARG A 65 6.36 -30.84 16.66
N LEU A 66 5.23 -30.96 17.36
CA LEU A 66 5.03 -31.91 18.46
C LEU A 66 4.05 -32.99 17.98
N GLY A 67 4.39 -34.25 18.23
CA GLY A 67 3.54 -35.44 18.09
C GLY A 67 4.03 -36.38 17.00
N GLY A 68 4.44 -37.62 17.28
CA GLY A 68 4.48 -38.38 18.53
C GLY A 68 5.23 -39.70 18.30
#